data_AF-A0AB38A3V7-F1
#
_entry.id   AF-A0AB38A3V7-F1
#
_cell.length_a   1.000
_cell.length_b   1.000
_cell.length_c   1.000
_cell.angle_alpha   90.00
_cell.angle_beta   90.00
_cell.angle_gamma   90.00
#
_symmetry.space_group_name_H-M   'P 1'
#
loop_
_entity.id
_entity.type
_entity.pdbx_description
1 polymer ?
#
loop_
_entity_poly.entity_id
_entity_poly.type
_entity_poly.pdbx_seq_one_letter_code
_entity_poly.pdbx_strand_id
1 'polypeptide(L)'
;MAEHTLILSDGQAVILNTTLTIGRMKKLKDTKLFSKELLASISNTPKKDLDYFDQQEVSSQAVYIAYYNANEEDQMSLEEFQELLEVDSVFYQQIYMELFGGRTIGKKFAEAFERKTDKTKK
;
A
#
# COMPACT_ATOMS: atom_id res chain seq x y z
N MET A 1 -6.27 14.02 10.52
CA MET A 1 -5.47 13.27 9.54
C MET A 1 -4.80 12.17 10.34
N ALA A 2 -4.86 10.92 9.88
CA ALA A 2 -4.20 9.81 10.59
C ALA A 2 -2.74 9.78 10.16
N GLU A 3 -1.87 10.31 11.03
CA GLU A 3 -0.43 10.35 10.87
C GLU A 3 0.18 9.45 11.93
N HIS A 4 1.09 8.57 11.50
CA HIS A 4 1.85 7.71 12.40
C HIS A 4 3.33 8.03 12.29
N THR A 5 4.06 7.77 13.35
CA THR A 5 5.53 7.84 13.33
C THR A 5 6.07 6.42 13.43
N LEU A 6 6.96 6.08 12.52
CA LEU A 6 7.67 4.81 12.51
C LEU A 6 9.16 5.10 12.70
N ILE A 7 9.82 4.32 13.54
CA ILE A 7 11.27 4.36 13.70
C ILE A 7 11.83 3.20 12.89
N LEU A 8 12.70 3.52 11.94
CA LEU A 8 13.43 2.55 11.13
C LEU A 8 14.61 1.96 11.91
N SER A 9 15.15 0.84 11.46
CA SER A 9 16.24 0.12 12.16
C SER A 9 17.56 0.90 12.23
N ASP A 10 17.75 1.90 11.36
CA ASP A 10 18.85 2.85 11.40
C ASP A 10 18.65 4.00 12.41
N GLY A 11 17.50 4.02 13.08
CA GLY A 11 17.11 5.05 14.05
C GLY A 11 16.42 6.26 13.43
N GLN A 12 16.19 6.29 12.11
CA GLN A 12 15.46 7.37 11.45
C GLN A 12 13.97 7.32 11.82
N ALA A 13 13.43 8.45 12.29
CA ALA A 13 12.00 8.61 12.48
C ALA A 13 11.36 9.10 11.18
N VAL A 14 10.43 8.32 10.64
CA VAL A 14 9.68 8.64 9.42
C VAL A 14 8.20 8.84 9.73
N ILE A 15 7.55 9.73 8.98
CA ILE A 15 6.12 9.98 9.10
C ILE A 15 5.39 9.10 8.09
N LEU A 16 4.29 8.47 8.51
CA LEU A 16 3.39 7.72 7.65
C LEU A 16 2.06 8.47 7.56
N ASN A 17 1.57 8.70 6.35
CA ASN A 17 0.26 9.31 6.12
C ASN A 17 -0.68 8.30 5.46
N THR A 18 -1.64 7.79 6.24
CA THR A 18 -2.63 6.80 5.76
C THR A 18 -3.83 7.44 5.06
N THR A 19 -3.88 8.78 4.99
CA THR A 19 -4.94 9.50 4.28
C THR A 19 -4.60 9.65 2.80
N LEU A 20 -5.20 8.79 1.96
CA LEU A 20 -5.05 8.85 0.52
C LEU A 20 -6.18 9.65 -0.15
N THR A 21 -5.81 10.77 -0.79
CA THR A 21 -6.74 11.51 -1.66
C THR A 21 -6.82 10.88 -3.05
N ILE A 22 -7.92 11.10 -3.78
CA ILE A 22 -8.09 10.60 -5.15
C ILE A 22 -6.98 11.11 -6.09
N GLY A 23 -6.54 12.36 -5.92
CA GLY A 23 -5.44 12.93 -6.71
C GLY A 23 -4.12 12.22 -6.43
N ARG A 24 -3.79 11.98 -5.16
CA ARG A 24 -2.58 11.27 -4.77
C ARG A 24 -2.57 9.84 -5.27
N MET A 25 -3.70 9.16 -5.16
CA MET A 25 -3.87 7.78 -5.65
C MET A 25 -3.60 7.66 -7.16
N LYS A 26 -3.99 8.66 -7.96
CA LYS A 26 -3.65 8.69 -9.39
C LYS A 26 -2.14 8.83 -9.60
N LYS A 27 -1.47 9.74 -8.87
CA LYS A 27 -0.01 9.92 -8.97
C LYS A 27 0.75 8.65 -8.59
N LEU A 28 0.37 8.01 -7.48
CA LEU A 28 0.99 6.78 -6.99
C LEU A 28 0.78 5.57 -7.92
N LYS A 29 -0.27 5.59 -8.75
CA LYS A 29 -0.50 4.54 -9.75
C LYS A 29 0.58 4.53 -10.83
N ASP A 30 1.13 5.70 -11.15
CA ASP A 30 2.13 5.86 -12.19
C ASP A 30 3.56 5.56 -11.68
N THR A 31 3.76 5.48 -10.37
CA THR A 31 5.05 5.19 -9.72
C THR A 31 5.36 3.69 -9.56
N LYS A 32 4.54 2.79 -10.12
CA LYS A 32 4.66 1.31 -9.99
C LYS A 32 4.61 0.77 -8.55
N LEU A 33 4.25 1.58 -7.56
CA LEU A 33 4.17 1.16 -6.15
C LEU A 33 3.00 0.23 -5.86
N PHE A 34 1.98 0.22 -6.71
CA PHE A 34 0.88 -0.72 -6.63
C PHE A 34 1.22 -1.99 -7.40
N SER A 35 1.76 -2.98 -6.68
CA SER A 35 1.94 -4.34 -7.19
C SER A 35 0.59 -4.96 -7.59
N LYS A 36 0.64 -6.01 -8.41
CA LYS A 36 -0.60 -6.72 -8.81
C LYS A 36 -1.23 -7.41 -7.61
N GLU A 37 -0.39 -7.87 -6.70
CA GLU A 37 -0.69 -8.55 -5.45
C GLU A 37 -1.46 -7.63 -4.51
N LEU A 38 -0.94 -6.41 -4.28
CA LEU A 38 -1.61 -5.38 -3.51
C LEU A 38 -2.95 -5.01 -4.14
N LEU A 39 -2.99 -4.80 -5.47
CA LEU A 39 -4.24 -4.48 -6.16
C LEU A 39 -5.27 -5.61 -6.07
N ALA A 40 -4.84 -6.86 -6.16
CA ALA A 40 -5.68 -8.04 -6.00
C ALA A 40 -6.22 -8.18 -4.57
N SER A 41 -5.42 -7.82 -3.56
CA SER A 41 -5.83 -7.82 -2.14
C SER A 41 -6.86 -6.75 -1.79
N ILE A 42 -6.87 -5.65 -2.55
CA ILE A 42 -7.81 -4.53 -2.38
C ILE A 42 -9.09 -4.75 -3.21
N SER A 43 -9.00 -5.43 -4.35
CA SER A 43 -10.20 -5.88 -5.05
C SER A 43 -10.90 -6.99 -4.26
N ASN A 44 -12.23 -7.08 -4.36
CA ASN A 44 -13.04 -8.16 -3.79
C ASN A 44 -12.75 -9.52 -4.49
N THR A 45 -11.51 -9.75 -4.91
CA THR A 45 -10.98 -11.01 -5.39
C THR A 45 -11.34 -12.07 -4.36
N PRO A 46 -11.94 -13.21 -4.78
CA PRO A 46 -12.30 -14.27 -3.86
C PRO A 46 -11.11 -14.64 -2.97
N LYS A 47 -11.34 -14.66 -1.65
CA LYS A 47 -10.32 -14.98 -0.61
C LYS A 47 -9.46 -16.21 -0.93
N LYS A 48 -10.03 -17.16 -1.69
CA LYS A 48 -9.40 -18.41 -2.13
C LYS A 48 -8.21 -18.22 -3.08
N ASP A 49 -8.17 -17.11 -3.80
CA ASP A 49 -7.03 -16.72 -4.65
C ASP A 49 -6.01 -15.84 -3.90
N LEU A 50 -6.37 -15.38 -2.68
CA LEU A 50 -5.50 -14.55 -1.82
C LEU A 50 -4.61 -15.37 -0.89
N ASP A 51 -4.92 -16.66 -0.67
CA ASP A 51 -4.09 -17.60 0.11
C ASP A 51 -2.68 -17.83 -0.50
N TYR A 52 -2.44 -17.28 -1.70
CA TYR A 52 -1.16 -17.36 -2.42
C TYR A 52 -0.27 -16.12 -2.27
N PHE A 53 -0.77 -15.01 -1.72
CA PHE A 53 0.04 -13.80 -1.58
C PHE A 53 0.74 -13.79 -0.24
N ASP A 54 2.03 -13.46 -0.25
CA ASP A 54 2.76 -13.18 0.97
C ASP A 54 2.14 -11.93 1.62
N GLN A 55 1.33 -12.15 2.66
CA GLN A 55 0.64 -11.07 3.37
C GLN A 55 1.64 -10.08 3.99
N GLN A 56 2.86 -10.53 4.28
CA GLN A 56 3.92 -9.67 4.79
C GLN A 56 4.42 -8.72 3.69
N GLU A 57 4.55 -9.21 2.45
CA GLU A 57 4.92 -8.39 1.29
C GLU A 57 3.85 -7.34 0.99
N VAL A 58 2.58 -7.75 0.94
CA VAL A 58 1.45 -6.84 0.70
C VAL A 58 1.33 -5.77 1.80
N SER A 59 1.52 -6.16 3.06
CA SER A 59 1.42 -5.23 4.19
C SER A 59 2.61 -4.27 4.24
N SER A 60 3.84 -4.73 3.97
CA SER A 60 5.02 -3.86 3.91
C SER A 60 4.94 -2.84 2.77
N GLN A 61 4.42 -3.23 1.60
CA GLN A 61 4.15 -2.29 0.49
C GLN A 61 3.13 -1.22 0.87
N ALA A 62 2.10 -1.57 1.65
CA ALA A 62 1.13 -0.59 2.14
C ALA A 62 1.79 0.43 3.08
N VAL A 63 2.69 -0.01 3.97
CA VAL A 63 3.47 0.87 4.85
C VAL A 63 4.34 1.82 4.03
N TYR A 64 5.03 1.32 3.00
CA TYR A 64 5.82 2.15 2.11
C TYR A 64 4.96 3.18 1.34
N ILE A 65 3.75 2.81 0.92
CA ILE A 65 2.82 3.76 0.30
C ILE A 65 2.44 4.88 1.28
N ALA A 66 2.21 4.56 2.56
CA ALA A 66 1.95 5.57 3.58
C ALA A 66 3.16 6.48 3.83
N TYR A 67 4.37 5.92 3.80
CA TYR A 67 5.63 6.64 3.87
C TYR A 67 5.81 7.60 2.69
N TYR A 68 5.76 7.09 1.46
CA TYR A 68 5.92 7.89 0.24
C TYR A 68 4.82 8.94 0.06
N ASN A 69 3.64 8.70 0.65
CA ASN A 69 2.58 9.70 0.70
C ASN A 69 2.95 10.91 1.56
N ALA A 70 3.66 10.70 2.68
CA ALA A 70 4.07 11.77 3.59
C ALA A 70 5.43 12.39 3.23
N ASN A 71 6.33 11.61 2.63
CA ASN A 71 7.72 11.98 2.38
C ASN A 71 8.05 11.90 0.87
N GLU A 72 7.28 12.57 0.02
CA GLU A 72 7.46 12.51 -1.45
C GLU A 72 8.83 13.00 -1.92
N GLU A 73 9.44 13.92 -1.17
CA GLU A 73 10.76 14.47 -1.46
C GLU A 73 11.90 13.55 -1.02
N ASP A 74 11.60 12.59 -0.15
CA ASP A 74 12.56 11.61 0.31
C ASP A 74 12.75 10.55 -0.78
N GLN A 75 14.01 10.32 -1.17
CA GLN A 75 14.37 9.50 -2.34
C GLN A 75 14.59 8.04 -1.98
N MET A 76 14.33 7.65 -0.73
CA MET A 76 14.42 6.26 -0.29
C MET A 76 13.54 5.36 -1.15
N SER A 77 14.14 4.32 -1.71
CA SER A 77 13.46 3.32 -2.52
C SER A 77 12.64 2.35 -1.66
N LEU A 78 11.73 1.59 -2.30
CA LEU A 78 10.97 0.54 -1.62
C LEU A 78 11.90 -0.53 -1.02
N GLU A 79 12.95 -0.89 -1.75
CA GLU A 79 13.93 -1.91 -1.33
C GLU A 79 14.69 -1.43 -0.09
N GLU A 80 15.24 -0.21 -0.12
CA GLU A 80 15.92 0.39 1.04
C GLU A 80 14.98 0.51 2.24
N PHE A 81 13.74 0.94 2.02
CA PHE A 81 12.76 1.04 3.09
C PHE A 81 12.45 -0.33 3.70
N GLN A 82 12.25 -1.37 2.89
CA GLN A 82 11.96 -2.73 3.36
C GLN A 82 13.13 -3.36 4.12
N GLU A 83 14.37 -3.05 3.76
CA GLU A 83 15.56 -3.48 4.51
C GLU A 83 15.64 -2.84 5.90
N LEU A 84 15.18 -1.58 6.01
CA LEU A 84 15.17 -0.83 7.26
C LEU A 84 13.92 -1.08 8.11
N LEU A 85 12.93 -1.78 7.55
CA LEU A 85 11.62 -1.98 8.17
C LEU A 85 11.68 -3.16 9.16
N GLU A 86 11.55 -2.87 10.45
CA GLU A 86 11.44 -3.93 11.47
C GLU A 86 10.06 -4.57 11.45
N VAL A 87 10.01 -5.91 11.41
CA VAL A 87 8.80 -6.72 11.27
C VAL A 87 7.84 -6.53 12.46
N ASP A 88 6.86 -5.65 12.29
CA ASP A 88 5.66 -5.56 13.14
C ASP A 88 4.41 -5.80 12.28
N SER A 89 4.04 -7.07 12.16
CA SER A 89 2.92 -7.51 11.33
C SER A 89 1.58 -6.92 11.75
N VAL A 90 1.39 -6.61 13.04
CA VAL A 90 0.16 -6.00 13.55
C VAL A 90 0.08 -4.54 13.12
N PHE A 91 1.17 -3.80 13.27
CA PHE A 91 1.25 -2.42 12.82
C PHE A 91 1.04 -2.30 11.31
N TYR A 92 1.68 -3.16 10.51
CA TYR A 92 1.52 -3.08 9.06
C TYR A 92 0.09 -3.38 8.62
N GLN A 93 -0.55 -4.36 9.26
CA GLN A 93 -1.95 -4.68 8.98
C GLN A 93 -2.88 -3.52 9.35
N GLN A 94 -2.59 -2.80 10.45
CA GLN A 94 -3.30 -1.59 10.80
C GLN A 94 -3.15 -0.52 9.71
N ILE A 95 -1.91 -0.22 9.28
CA ILE A 95 -1.64 0.76 8.21
C ILE A 95 -2.35 0.38 6.90
N TYR A 96 -2.30 -0.90 6.53
CA TYR A 96 -3.04 -1.44 5.39
C TYR A 96 -4.55 -1.18 5.50
N MET A 97 -5.16 -1.49 6.64
CA MET A 97 -6.59 -1.29 6.89
C MET A 97 -6.98 0.19 6.91
N GLU A 98 -6.11 1.07 7.38
CA GLU A 98 -6.37 2.51 7.35
C GLU A 98 -6.31 3.06 5.91
N LEU A 99 -5.36 2.61 5.10
CA LEU A 99 -5.23 3.00 3.69
C LEU A 99 -6.39 2.48 2.82
N PHE A 100 -6.74 1.21 2.99
CA PHE A 100 -7.58 0.48 2.03
C PHE A 100 -8.88 -0.09 2.62
N GLY A 101 -8.98 -0.23 3.94
CA GLY A 101 -10.17 -0.74 4.63
C GLY A 101 -11.37 0.21 4.64
N GLY A 102 -11.17 1.49 4.26
CA GLY A 102 -12.26 2.43 4.01
C GLY A 102 -13.11 2.02 2.80
N ARG A 103 -14.42 1.78 3.01
CA ARG A 103 -15.39 1.27 2.00
C ARG A 103 -15.41 2.02 0.66
N THR A 104 -14.96 3.27 0.62
CA THR A 104 -15.03 4.13 -0.57
C THR A 104 -13.77 4.10 -1.42
N ILE A 105 -12.59 3.97 -0.80
CA ILE A 105 -11.30 4.03 -1.50
C ILE A 105 -10.96 2.66 -2.07
N GLY A 106 -11.01 1.61 -1.25
CA GLY A 106 -10.76 0.24 -1.70
C GLY A 106 -11.68 -0.17 -2.85
N LYS A 107 -12.98 0.20 -2.78
CA LYS A 107 -13.95 -0.09 -3.84
C LYS A 107 -13.63 0.61 -5.17
N LYS A 108 -13.22 1.89 -5.14
CA LYS A 108 -12.83 2.61 -6.38
C LYS A 108 -11.53 2.07 -6.98
N PHE A 109 -10.62 1.58 -6.14
CA PHE A 109 -9.41 0.88 -6.59
C PHE A 109 -9.74 -0.45 -7.25
N ALA A 110 -10.57 -1.26 -6.60
CA ALA A 110 -11.09 -2.51 -7.12
C ALA A 110 -11.73 -2.33 -8.51
N GLU A 111 -12.68 -1.38 -8.63
CA GLU A 111 -13.37 -1.08 -9.88
C GLU A 111 -12.41 -0.61 -10.99
N ALA A 112 -11.37 0.16 -10.65
CA ALA A 112 -10.37 0.62 -11.63
C ALA A 112 -9.37 -0.47 -12.05
N PHE A 113 -9.10 -1.43 -11.16
CA PHE A 113 -8.25 -2.59 -11.44
C PHE A 113 -8.97 -3.62 -12.31
N GLU A 114 -10.20 -4.02 -11.92
CA GLU A 114 -11.04 -4.96 -12.67
C GLU A 114 -11.23 -4.53 -14.13
N ARG A 115 -11.48 -3.23 -14.37
CA ARG A 115 -11.60 -2.67 -15.72
C ARG A 115 -10.33 -2.80 -16.57
N LYS A 116 -9.14 -2.80 -15.96
CA LYS A 116 -7.87 -2.99 -16.68
C LYS A 116 -7.60 -4.47 -16.95
N THR A 117 -7.88 -5.34 -15.97
CA THR A 117 -7.66 -6.79 -16.12
C THR A 117 -8.63 -7.41 -17.13
N ASP A 118 -9.88 -6.98 -17.19
CA ASP A 118 -10.86 -7.45 -18.20
C ASP A 118 -10.48 -7.06 -19.64
N LYS A 119 -9.80 -5.91 -19.83
CA LYS A 119 -9.30 -5.51 -21.15
C LYS A 119 -8.11 -6.34 -21.62
N THR A 120 -7.44 -7.08 -20.72
CA THR A 120 -6.27 -7.90 -21.06
C THR A 120 -6.67 -9.34 -21.40
N LYS A 121 -7.93 -9.74 -21.15
CA LYS A 121 -8.48 -11.06 -21.46
C LYS A 121 -9.26 -11.12 -22.80
N LYS A 122 -9.14 -10.09 -23.66
CA LYS A 122 -9.75 -10.05 -25.00
C LYS A 122 -8.71 -10.07 -26.09
#